data_AF-A0A971BJ81-F1
#
_entry.id   AF-A0A971BJ81-F1
#
_cell.length_a   1.000
_cell.length_b   1.000
_cell.length_c   1.000
_cell.angle_alpha   90.00
_cell.angle_beta   90.00
_cell.angle_gamma   90.00
#
_symmetry.space_group_name_H-M   'P 1'
#
loop_
_entity.id
_entity.type
_entity.pdbx_description
1 polymer ?
#
loop_
_entity_poly.entity_id
_entity_poly.type
_entity_poly.pdbx_seq_one_letter_code
_entity_poly.pdbx_strand_id
1 'polypeptide(L)'
;LSGVPLAAPSANMSGEPSPKNVSDVLKVFNGKIEAAIDGGPCTVGIESTIVDMTVSPPKILRQGGLSRAAIEKTFCFKLEGL
;
A
#
# COMPACT_ATOMS: atom_id res chain seq x y z
N LEU A 1 21.18 1.60 -3.62
CA LEU A 1 19.90 2.32 -3.80
C LEU A 1 19.70 2.57 -5.29
N SER A 2 18.46 2.59 -5.80
CA SER A 2 18.15 2.73 -7.22
C SER A 2 18.48 4.12 -7.81
N GLY A 3 18.61 5.15 -6.97
CA GLY A 3 18.91 6.53 -7.40
C GLY A 3 17.74 7.27 -8.05
N VAL A 4 16.55 6.66 -8.14
CA VAL A 4 15.34 7.24 -8.74
C VAL A 4 14.08 6.84 -7.94
N PRO A 5 12.99 7.64 -8.01
CA PRO A 5 11.68 7.24 -7.50
C PRO A 5 11.19 5.94 -8.15
N LEU A 6 10.54 5.07 -7.38
CA LEU A 6 10.02 3.79 -7.86
C LEU A 6 8.49 3.78 -7.76
N ALA A 7 7.82 3.71 -8.91
CA ALA A 7 6.39 3.43 -8.96
C ALA A 7 6.16 1.93 -8.73
N ALA A 8 5.45 1.58 -7.66
CA ALA A 8 5.23 0.20 -7.25
C ALA A 8 3.80 -0.02 -6.74
N PRO A 9 2.83 -0.37 -7.61
CA PRO A 9 1.55 -0.89 -7.15
C PRO A 9 1.71 -2.26 -6.48
N SER A 10 0.62 -2.82 -5.96
CA SER A 10 0.63 -4.19 -5.44
C SER A 10 0.97 -5.20 -6.55
N ALA A 11 1.83 -6.18 -6.26
CA ALA A 11 2.36 -7.13 -7.23
C ALA A 11 1.40 -8.28 -7.55
N ASN A 12 0.17 -7.96 -7.95
CA ASN A 12 -0.89 -8.88 -8.33
C ASN A 12 -1.40 -8.58 -9.76
N MET A 13 -2.12 -9.54 -10.33
CA MET A 13 -2.97 -9.25 -11.49
C MET A 13 -4.10 -8.32 -11.07
N SER A 14 -4.47 -7.40 -11.94
CA SER A 14 -5.53 -6.42 -11.65
C SER A 14 -6.82 -7.12 -11.25
N GLY A 15 -7.39 -6.74 -10.10
CA GLY A 15 -8.59 -7.34 -9.53
C GLY A 15 -8.34 -8.50 -8.56
N GLU A 16 -7.14 -9.09 -8.56
CA GLU A 16 -6.78 -10.15 -7.63
C GLU A 16 -6.34 -9.61 -6.25
N PRO A 17 -6.39 -10.42 -5.19
CA PRO A 17 -5.85 -10.05 -3.88
C PRO A 17 -4.36 -9.69 -3.95
N SER A 18 -3.95 -8.68 -3.19
CA SER A 18 -2.53 -8.30 -3.09
C SER A 18 -1.70 -9.44 -2.47
N PRO A 19 -0.51 -9.75 -3.02
CA PRO A 19 0.38 -10.76 -2.46
C PRO A 19 0.96 -10.28 -1.12
N LYS A 20 1.25 -11.23 -0.21
CA LYS A 20 1.87 -10.92 1.09
C LYS A 20 3.23 -11.58 1.29
N ASN A 21 3.73 -12.31 0.30
CA ASN A 21 5.03 -12.96 0.27
C ASN A 21 5.45 -13.19 -1.20
N VAL A 22 6.72 -13.54 -1.43
CA VAL A 22 7.24 -13.76 -2.79
C VAL A 22 6.57 -14.93 -3.50
N SER A 23 6.18 -15.98 -2.77
CA SER A 23 5.53 -17.17 -3.33
C SER A 23 4.21 -16.81 -4.00
N ASP A 24 3.43 -15.90 -3.42
CA ASP A 24 2.18 -15.42 -4.01
C ASP A 24 2.42 -14.60 -5.29
N VAL A 25 3.49 -13.80 -5.34
CA VAL A 25 3.89 -13.07 -6.55
C VAL A 25 4.27 -14.05 -7.66
N LEU A 26 5.11 -15.04 -7.34
CA LEU A 26 5.64 -15.98 -8.33
C LEU A 26 4.58 -16.95 -8.87
N LYS A 27 3.51 -17.24 -8.13
CA LYS A 27 2.35 -17.99 -8.68
C LYS A 27 1.81 -17.37 -9.97
N VAL A 28 1.93 -16.05 -10.10
CA VAL A 28 1.29 -15.29 -11.18
C VAL A 28 2.30 -14.72 -12.19
N PHE A 29 3.45 -14.29 -11.69
CA PHE A 29 4.46 -13.57 -12.46
C PHE A 29 5.74 -14.36 -12.74
N ASN A 30 5.84 -15.64 -12.36
CA ASN A 30 7.03 -16.44 -12.68
C ASN A 30 7.25 -16.48 -14.20
N GLY A 31 8.45 -16.09 -14.63
CA GLY A 31 8.83 -15.94 -16.04
C GLY A 31 8.23 -14.74 -16.78
N LYS A 32 7.53 -13.82 -16.08
CA LYS A 32 6.91 -12.60 -16.66
C LYS A 32 7.52 -11.29 -16.16
N ILE A 33 8.39 -11.36 -15.16
CA ILE A 33 9.08 -10.21 -14.56
C ILE A 33 10.57 -10.51 -14.48
N GLU A 34 11.40 -9.47 -14.53
CA GLU A 34 12.86 -9.61 -14.54
C GLU A 34 13.40 -10.07 -13.20
N ALA A 35 12.74 -9.71 -12.09
CA ALA A 35 13.19 -10.05 -10.75
C ALA A 35 12.04 -10.07 -9.73
N ALA A 36 12.23 -10.88 -8.70
CA ALA A 36 11.46 -10.86 -7.45
C ALA A 36 12.43 -10.92 -6.26
N ILE A 37 12.18 -10.16 -5.21
CA ILE A 37 13.02 -10.12 -4.00
C ILE A 37 12.25 -10.78 -2.87
N ASP A 38 12.83 -11.82 -2.27
CA ASP A 38 12.27 -12.47 -1.08
C ASP A 38 12.73 -11.78 0.19
N GLY A 39 11.85 -10.98 0.78
CA GLY A 39 12.03 -10.36 2.09
C GLY A 39 11.22 -11.05 3.20
N GLY A 40 10.66 -12.23 2.95
CA GLY A 40 9.69 -12.88 3.82
C GLY A 40 8.28 -12.25 3.77
N PRO A 41 7.37 -12.67 4.67
CA PRO A 41 6.00 -12.18 4.69
C PRO A 41 5.88 -10.70 5.09
N CYS A 42 4.91 -10.00 4.51
CA CYS A 42 4.56 -8.63 4.90
C CYS A 42 4.08 -8.60 6.36
N THR A 43 4.69 -7.73 7.18
CA THR A 43 4.36 -7.63 8.61
C THR A 43 2.99 -6.99 8.89
N VAL A 44 2.57 -6.03 8.06
CA VAL A 44 1.27 -5.33 8.22
C VAL A 44 0.13 -6.07 7.53
N GLY A 45 0.42 -6.77 6.42
CA GLY A 45 -0.57 -7.61 5.74
C GLY A 45 -1.66 -6.86 4.95
N ILE A 46 -1.76 -5.52 5.03
CA ILE A 46 -2.72 -4.69 4.29
C ILE A 46 -2.02 -3.49 3.62
N GLU A 47 -2.68 -2.89 2.64
CA GLU A 47 -2.16 -1.77 1.86
C GLU A 47 -2.05 -0.48 2.69
N SER A 48 -1.39 0.53 2.14
CA SER A 48 -1.26 1.84 2.77
C SER A 48 -2.60 2.58 2.87
N THR A 49 -2.75 3.36 3.94
CA THR A 49 -3.79 4.39 4.05
C THR A 49 -3.47 5.54 3.11
N ILE A 50 -4.45 6.03 2.35
CA ILE A 50 -4.32 7.16 1.42
C ILE A 50 -5.20 8.30 1.93
N VAL A 51 -4.59 9.47 2.13
CA VAL A 51 -5.26 10.71 2.53
C VAL A 51 -5.07 11.75 1.43
N ASP A 52 -6.17 12.30 0.96
CA ASP A 52 -6.20 13.47 0.08
C ASP A 52 -6.06 14.74 0.93
N MET A 53 -4.92 15.41 0.75
CA MET A 53 -4.57 16.67 1.41
C MET A 53 -4.86 17.89 0.53
N THR A 54 -5.45 17.70 -0.65
CA THR A 54 -5.78 18.80 -1.58
C THR A 54 -7.13 19.46 -1.27
N VAL A 55 -7.90 18.88 -0.35
CA VAL A 55 -9.21 19.37 0.10
C VAL A 55 -9.19 19.72 1.60
N SER A 56 -10.16 20.54 2.03
CA SER A 56 -10.34 20.91 3.43
C SER A 56 -11.78 20.61 3.88
N PRO A 57 -11.98 19.76 4.90
CA PRO A 57 -10.94 19.03 5.64
C PRO A 57 -10.30 17.90 4.81
N PRO A 58 -9.07 17.44 5.14
CA PRO A 58 -8.43 16.34 4.42
C PRO A 58 -9.24 15.06 4.47
N LYS A 59 -9.19 14.26 3.40
CA LYS A 59 -10.11 13.13 3.19
C LYS A 59 -9.39 11.79 3.10
N ILE A 60 -9.84 10.77 3.82
CA ILE A 60 -9.38 9.39 3.60
C ILE A 60 -9.99 8.87 2.30
N LEU A 61 -9.14 8.53 1.34
CA LEU A 61 -9.52 7.87 0.08
C LEU A 61 -9.50 6.35 0.20
N ARG A 62 -8.57 5.82 1.00
CA ARG A 62 -8.47 4.39 1.28
C ARG A 62 -7.98 4.17 2.70
N GLN A 63 -8.73 3.40 3.49
CA GLN A 63 -8.28 2.92 4.79
C GLN A 63 -7.28 1.76 4.60
N GLY A 64 -6.14 1.83 5.26
CA GLY A 64 -5.08 0.83 5.21
C GLY A 64 -4.37 0.65 6.55
N GLY A 65 -3.06 0.39 6.51
CA GLY A 65 -2.23 0.06 7.68
C GLY A 65 -2.20 1.09 8.81
N LEU A 66 -2.60 2.34 8.57
CA LEU A 66 -2.72 3.37 9.60
C LEU A 66 -4.18 3.71 9.88
N SER A 67 -4.61 3.59 11.14
CA SER A 67 -5.98 3.92 11.53
C SER A 67 -6.24 5.43 11.45
N ARG A 68 -7.48 5.80 11.11
CA ARG A 68 -7.98 7.19 11.20
C ARG A 68 -7.59 7.85 12.53
N ALA A 69 -7.82 7.16 13.65
CA ALA A 69 -7.54 7.69 14.98
C ALA A 69 -6.05 8.01 15.19
N ALA A 70 -5.14 7.17 14.68
CA ALA A 70 -3.70 7.44 14.77
C ALA A 70 -3.31 8.68 13.96
N ILE A 71 -3.91 8.86 12.78
CA ILE A 71 -3.65 10.01 11.89
C ILE A 71 -4.22 11.30 12.54
N GLU A 72 -5.49 11.31 12.92
CA GLU A 72 -6.14 12.47 13.57
C GLU A 72 -5.41 12.89 14.85
N LYS A 73 -4.97 11.92 15.67
CA LYS A 73 -4.18 12.19 16.87
C LYS A 73 -2.86 12.89 16.57
N THR A 74 -2.21 12.53 15.46
CA THR A 74 -0.89 13.07 15.09
C THR A 74 -1.00 14.47 14.50
N PHE A 75 -2.02 14.70 13.67
CA PHE A 75 -2.18 15.96 12.93
C PHE A 75 -3.10 16.98 13.60
N CYS A 76 -3.78 16.60 14.69
CA CYS A 76 -4.68 17.47 15.47
C CYS A 76 -5.85 18.07 14.67
N PHE A 77 -6.29 17.41 13.59
CA PHE A 77 -7.50 17.76 12.85
C PHE A 77 -8.33 16.51 12.54
N LYS A 78 -9.60 16.73 12.17
CA LYS A 78 -10.53 15.67 11.76
C LYS A 78 -10.42 15.36 10.28
N LEU A 79 -10.52 14.07 9.94
CA LEU A 79 -10.53 13.60 8.56
C LEU A 79 -11.97 13.40 8.08
N GLU A 80 -12.22 13.73 6.82
CA GLU A 80 -13.45 13.37 6.10
C GLU A 80 -13.28 12.08 5.30
N GLY A 81 -14.36 11.57 4.70
CA GLY A 81 -14.36 10.31 3.95
C GLY A 81 -14.68 9.10 4.83
N LEU A 82 -14.38 7.90 4.35
CA LEU A 82 -14.79 6.59 4.91
C LEU A 82 -14.79 6.54 6.44
#